data_AF-A0A3Q3VTD2-F1
#
_entry.id   AF-A0A3Q3VTD2-F1
#
_cell.length_a   1.000
_cell.length_b   1.000
_cell.length_c   1.000
_cell.angle_alpha   90.00
_cell.angle_beta   90.00
_cell.angle_gamma   90.00
#
_symmetry.space_group_name_H-M   'P 1'
#
loop_
_entity.id
_entity.type
_entity.pdbx_description
1 polymer ?
#
loop_
_entity_poly.entity_id
_entity_poly.type
_entity_poly.pdbx_seq_one_letter_code
_entity_poly.pdbx_strand_id
1 'polypeptide(L)'
;MWKKGSSESSDRFEYLQTLVTEFQDTDSEEAKEQVLANLANFAYDPKNMDYLRQLQVTDLFLDMLTEDNENFVEFGMGGLCNLSMDPECRDIILQGGGIRLVTNCLSSRREETVLSAITTLMNLTTPSSRSEITDAAILQCMLRFSLSESPRLRNLAAVFLQDCCTEEQVAQAEQQMQGQQAAVGIPLPED
;
A
#
# COMPACT_ATOMS: atom_id res chain seq x y z
N MET A 1 -33.71 27.98 1.96
CA MET A 1 -32.97 26.71 2.17
C MET A 1 -32.15 26.45 0.93
N TRP A 2 -30.92 25.96 1.11
CA TRP A 2 -29.89 25.59 0.10
C TRP A 2 -28.80 26.62 -0.20
N LYS A 3 -27.60 26.32 0.33
CA LYS A 3 -26.26 26.68 -0.17
C LYS A 3 -25.11 26.15 0.73
N LYS A 4 -25.33 25.15 1.60
CA LYS A 4 -24.27 24.62 2.48
C LYS A 4 -23.31 23.64 1.78
N GLY A 5 -23.78 22.86 0.81
CA GLY A 5 -22.97 21.80 0.18
C GLY A 5 -21.87 22.28 -0.77
N SER A 6 -22.02 23.45 -1.40
CA SER A 6 -21.04 23.98 -2.36
C SER A 6 -19.89 24.72 -1.70
N SER A 7 -20.11 25.35 -0.53
CA SER A 7 -19.04 25.99 0.22
C SER A 7 -18.18 24.95 0.94
N GLU A 8 -18.81 23.97 1.58
CA GLU A 8 -18.10 22.92 2.33
C GLU A 8 -17.22 22.03 1.43
N SER A 9 -17.62 21.82 0.17
CA SER A 9 -16.81 21.13 -0.83
C SER A 9 -15.60 21.96 -1.27
N SER A 10 -15.79 23.26 -1.52
CA SER A 10 -14.70 24.20 -1.85
C SER A 10 -13.69 24.28 -0.71
N ASP A 11 -14.15 24.48 0.52
CA ASP A 11 -13.31 24.61 1.71
C ASP A 11 -12.45 23.36 1.93
N ARG A 12 -13.02 22.17 1.65
CA ARG A 12 -12.31 20.90 1.79
C ARG A 12 -11.23 20.73 0.73
N PHE A 13 -11.53 21.02 -0.53
CA PHE A 13 -10.55 20.95 -1.60
C PHE A 13 -9.39 21.90 -1.34
N GLU A 14 -9.67 23.15 -0.97
CA GLU A 14 -8.66 24.17 -0.64
C GLU A 14 -7.77 23.74 0.54
N TYR A 15 -8.35 23.09 1.56
CA TYR A 15 -7.58 22.55 2.67
C TYR A 15 -6.62 21.43 2.25
N LEU A 16 -7.10 20.45 1.46
CA LEU A 16 -6.25 19.38 0.94
C LEU A 16 -5.15 19.94 0.01
N GLN A 17 -5.48 20.94 -0.80
CA GLN A 17 -4.52 21.63 -1.66
C GLN A 17 -3.44 22.34 -0.85
N THR A 18 -3.82 22.96 0.28
CA THR A 18 -2.87 23.62 1.19
C THR A 18 -1.86 22.61 1.74
N LEU A 19 -2.31 21.41 2.13
CA LEU A 19 -1.43 20.34 2.60
C LEU A 19 -0.45 19.90 1.50
N VAL A 20 -0.93 19.64 0.29
CA VAL A 20 -0.06 19.25 -0.83
C VAL A 20 0.96 20.35 -1.15
N THR A 21 0.56 21.62 -1.09
CA THR A 21 1.46 22.76 -1.28
C THR A 21 2.52 22.83 -0.18
N GLU A 22 2.12 22.66 1.09
CA GLU A 22 3.05 22.64 2.23
C GLU A 22 4.09 21.51 2.09
N PHE A 23 3.67 20.32 1.66
CA PHE A 23 4.59 19.21 1.40
C PHE A 23 5.64 19.56 0.33
N GLN A 24 5.23 20.26 -0.72
CA GLN A 24 6.11 20.64 -1.84
C GLN A 24 7.07 21.78 -1.48
N ASP A 25 6.62 22.74 -0.67
CA ASP A 25 7.37 23.96 -0.39
C ASP A 25 8.30 23.85 0.83
N THR A 26 8.03 22.92 1.75
CA THR A 26 8.83 22.78 2.98
C THR A 26 10.10 21.96 2.78
N ASP A 27 11.18 22.38 3.44
CA ASP A 27 12.42 21.61 3.55
C ASP A 27 12.49 20.76 4.84
N SER A 28 11.52 20.89 5.76
CA SER A 28 11.49 20.10 7.00
C SER A 28 10.88 18.73 6.75
N GLU A 29 11.65 17.67 7.05
CA GLU A 29 11.16 16.29 6.98
C GLU A 29 10.00 16.07 7.96
N GLU A 30 10.07 16.61 9.18
CA GLU A 30 8.99 16.45 10.17
C GLU A 30 7.67 17.06 9.68
N ALA A 31 7.73 18.21 8.99
CA ALA A 31 6.55 18.81 8.38
C ALA A 31 6.00 17.91 7.25
N LYS A 32 6.88 17.35 6.40
CA LYS A 32 6.48 16.40 5.35
C LYS A 32 5.83 15.15 5.93
N GLU A 33 6.41 14.57 6.98
CA GLU A 33 5.85 13.42 7.70
C GLU A 33 4.43 13.73 8.21
N GLN A 34 4.25 14.88 8.85
CA GLN A 34 2.96 15.28 9.37
C GLN A 34 1.91 15.49 8.27
N VAL A 35 2.31 16.08 7.15
CA VAL A 35 1.44 16.26 5.98
C VAL A 35 1.06 14.90 5.38
N LEU A 36 2.03 14.01 5.17
CA LEU A 36 1.78 12.66 4.64
C LEU A 36 0.82 11.87 5.54
N ALA A 37 1.04 11.90 6.86
CA ALA A 37 0.16 11.26 7.82
C ALA A 37 -1.28 11.81 7.75
N ASN A 38 -1.44 13.12 7.60
CA ASN A 38 -2.74 13.75 7.41
C ASN A 38 -3.41 13.31 6.11
N LEU A 39 -2.69 13.35 4.99
CA LEU A 39 -3.21 12.90 3.70
C LEU A 39 -3.61 11.42 3.72
N ALA A 40 -2.80 10.55 4.35
CA ALA A 40 -3.08 9.12 4.46
C ALA A 40 -4.34 8.85 5.30
N ASN A 41 -4.53 9.60 6.38
CA ASN A 41 -5.77 9.54 7.19
C ASN A 41 -6.99 10.03 6.39
N PHE A 42 -6.84 11.10 5.59
CA PHE A 42 -7.92 11.62 4.77
C PHE A 42 -8.27 10.72 3.57
N ALA A 43 -7.34 9.91 3.09
CA ALA A 43 -7.56 8.92 2.05
C ALA A 43 -8.55 7.81 2.46
N TYR A 44 -8.91 7.69 3.74
CA TYR A 44 -9.93 6.75 4.20
C TYR A 44 -11.38 7.21 3.90
N ASP A 45 -11.65 8.52 3.78
CA ASP A 45 -13.00 9.04 3.54
C ASP A 45 -13.29 9.10 2.03
N PRO A 46 -14.29 8.36 1.51
CA PRO A 46 -14.66 8.39 0.09
C PRO A 46 -14.98 9.80 -0.43
N LYS A 47 -15.42 10.73 0.43
CA LYS A 47 -15.70 12.12 0.06
C LYS A 47 -14.45 12.89 -0.38
N ASN A 48 -13.26 12.39 -0.06
CA ASN A 48 -12.00 13.02 -0.40
C ASN A 48 -11.41 12.49 -1.70
N MET A 49 -11.88 11.34 -2.20
CA MET A 49 -11.23 10.61 -3.29
C MET A 49 -11.08 11.46 -4.55
N ASP A 50 -12.17 12.11 -4.99
CA ASP A 50 -12.14 12.98 -6.18
C ASP A 50 -11.15 14.14 -6.03
N TYR A 51 -11.02 14.69 -4.82
CA TYR A 51 -10.08 15.79 -4.54
C TYR A 51 -8.65 15.29 -4.48
N LEU A 52 -8.39 14.15 -3.81
CA LEU A 52 -7.07 13.54 -3.71
C LEU A 52 -6.56 13.11 -5.09
N ARG A 53 -7.42 12.59 -5.96
CA ARG A 53 -7.09 12.30 -7.37
C ARG A 53 -6.77 13.58 -8.15
N GLN A 54 -7.61 14.62 -8.03
CA GLN A 54 -7.35 15.92 -8.69
C GLN A 54 -6.02 16.56 -8.24
N LEU A 55 -5.65 16.36 -6.98
CA LEU A 55 -4.41 16.85 -6.39
C LEU A 55 -3.21 15.92 -6.56
N GLN A 56 -3.35 14.82 -7.32
CA GLN A 56 -2.29 13.84 -7.60
C GLN A 56 -1.66 13.23 -6.34
N VAL A 57 -2.46 13.06 -5.28
CA VAL A 57 -1.99 12.50 -4.00
C VAL A 57 -1.65 11.01 -4.14
N THR A 58 -2.29 10.30 -5.06
CA THR A 58 -1.93 8.90 -5.37
C THR A 58 -0.50 8.80 -5.89
N ASP A 59 -0.12 9.66 -6.84
CA ASP A 59 1.25 9.71 -7.38
C ASP A 59 2.25 10.14 -6.31
N LEU A 60 1.89 11.14 -5.49
CA LEU A 60 2.70 11.57 -4.34
C LEU A 60 3.00 10.39 -3.41
N PHE A 61 2.03 9.55 -3.07
CA PHE A 61 2.28 8.38 -2.23
C PHE A 61 3.12 7.30 -2.92
N LEU A 62 3.01 7.13 -4.24
CA LEU A 62 3.88 6.21 -5.00
C LEU A 62 5.34 6.66 -4.94
N ASP A 63 5.59 7.97 -5.08
CA ASP A 63 6.94 8.54 -4.97
C ASP A 63 7.56 8.25 -3.59
N MET A 64 6.76 8.36 -2.52
CA MET A 64 7.21 8.09 -1.15
C MET A 64 7.67 6.65 -0.92
N LEU A 65 7.22 5.67 -1.71
CA LEU A 65 7.68 4.28 -1.58
C LEU A 65 9.14 4.08 -2.00
N THR A 66 9.76 5.10 -2.62
CA THR A 66 11.16 5.06 -3.08
C THR A 66 12.12 5.88 -2.22
N GLU A 67 11.61 6.54 -1.19
CA GLU A 67 12.40 7.36 -0.28
C GLU A 67 13.11 6.52 0.78
N ASP A 68 14.25 7.01 1.28
CA ASP A 68 15.01 6.35 2.35
C ASP A 68 14.35 6.53 3.73
N ASN A 69 13.54 7.58 3.90
CA ASN A 69 12.84 7.85 5.16
C ASN A 69 11.70 6.82 5.36
N GLU A 70 11.86 5.94 6.34
CA GLU A 70 10.88 4.88 6.63
C GLU A 70 9.48 5.41 6.99
N ASN A 71 9.37 6.59 7.60
CA ASN A 71 8.07 7.20 7.91
C ASN A 71 7.37 7.65 6.62
N PHE A 72 8.12 8.18 5.65
CA PHE A 72 7.54 8.51 4.33
C PHE A 72 6.99 7.26 3.65
N VAL A 73 7.77 6.17 3.66
CA VAL A 73 7.34 4.88 3.09
C VAL A 73 6.11 4.35 3.83
N GLU A 74 6.08 4.39 5.16
CA GLU A 74 4.96 3.91 5.97
C GLU A 74 3.68 4.70 5.71
N PHE A 75 3.75 6.03 5.73
CA PHE A 75 2.57 6.88 5.44
C PHE A 75 2.13 6.78 3.98
N GLY A 76 3.07 6.73 3.04
CA GLY A 76 2.78 6.51 1.62
C GLY A 76 2.07 5.19 1.38
N MET A 77 2.58 4.10 1.96
CA MET A 77 1.98 2.78 1.85
C MET A 77 0.60 2.71 2.52
N GLY A 78 0.44 3.34 3.69
CA GLY A 78 -0.87 3.46 4.36
C GLY A 78 -1.88 4.24 3.53
N GLY A 79 -1.45 5.35 2.92
CA GLY A 79 -2.26 6.15 2.00
C GLY A 79 -2.72 5.36 0.77
N LEU A 80 -1.80 4.67 0.09
CA LEU A 80 -2.11 3.80 -1.05
C LEU A 80 -3.04 2.64 -0.68
N CYS A 81 -2.84 2.05 0.50
CA CYS A 81 -3.74 1.01 1.01
C CYS A 81 -5.18 1.53 1.10
N ASN A 82 -5.37 2.72 1.65
CA ASN A 82 -6.70 3.36 1.72
C ASN A 82 -7.27 3.68 0.33
N LEU A 83 -6.46 4.27 -0.55
CA LEU A 83 -6.88 4.67 -1.91
C LEU A 83 -7.16 3.47 -2.83
N SER A 84 -6.48 2.34 -2.64
CA SER A 84 -6.60 1.16 -3.51
C SER A 84 -7.99 0.51 -3.52
N MET A 85 -8.84 0.84 -2.54
CA MET A 85 -10.26 0.41 -2.51
C MET A 85 -11.11 1.15 -3.55
N ASP A 86 -10.70 2.34 -3.99
CA ASP A 86 -11.36 3.10 -5.04
C ASP A 86 -10.88 2.64 -6.44
N PRO A 87 -11.79 2.31 -7.37
CA PRO A 87 -11.40 1.80 -8.69
C PRO A 87 -10.54 2.75 -9.51
N GLU A 88 -10.80 4.06 -9.47
CA GLU A 88 -10.04 5.05 -10.26
C GLU A 88 -8.64 5.24 -9.68
N CYS A 89 -8.52 5.30 -8.35
CA CYS A 89 -7.22 5.30 -7.68
C CYS A 89 -6.44 4.02 -7.96
N ARG A 90 -7.09 2.84 -7.93
CA ARG A 90 -6.45 1.57 -8.30
C ARG A 90 -5.88 1.62 -9.71
N ASP A 91 -6.61 2.15 -10.68
CA ASP A 91 -6.13 2.24 -12.06
C ASP A 91 -4.91 3.16 -12.16
N ILE A 92 -4.86 4.26 -11.41
CA ILE A 92 -3.69 5.14 -11.30
C ILE A 92 -2.50 4.36 -10.70
N ILE A 93 -2.72 3.64 -9.59
CA ILE A 93 -1.67 2.85 -8.94
C ILE A 93 -1.09 1.79 -9.90
N LEU A 94 -1.94 1.09 -10.64
CA LEU A 94 -1.51 0.09 -11.62
C LEU A 94 -0.71 0.73 -12.76
N GLN A 95 -1.19 1.86 -13.30
CA GLN A 95 -0.51 2.58 -14.39
C GLN A 95 0.84 3.16 -13.95
N GLY A 96 0.97 3.57 -12.68
CA GLY A 96 2.21 4.06 -12.09
C GLY A 96 3.26 2.97 -11.77
N GLY A 97 3.02 1.71 -12.15
CA GLY A 97 3.91 0.59 -11.80
C GLY A 97 3.86 0.23 -10.32
N GLY A 98 2.74 0.52 -9.66
CA GLY A 98 2.55 0.38 -8.22
C GLY A 98 2.73 -1.04 -7.71
N ILE A 99 2.46 -2.09 -8.49
CA ILE A 99 2.66 -3.48 -8.05
C ILE A 99 4.11 -3.69 -7.62
N ARG A 100 5.09 -3.33 -8.47
CA ARG A 100 6.51 -3.45 -8.15
C ARG A 100 6.90 -2.64 -6.90
N LEU A 101 6.42 -1.40 -6.80
CA LEU A 101 6.74 -0.52 -5.66
C LEU A 101 6.18 -1.09 -4.35
N VAL A 102 4.92 -1.52 -4.35
CA VAL A 102 4.25 -2.13 -3.20
C VAL A 102 4.90 -3.48 -2.83
N THR A 103 5.29 -4.29 -3.82
CA THR A 103 6.00 -5.55 -3.57
C THR A 103 7.34 -5.31 -2.87
N ASN A 104 8.09 -4.25 -3.20
CA ASN A 104 9.33 -3.93 -2.50
C ASN A 104 9.09 -3.65 -1.00
N CYS A 105 7.96 -3.03 -0.66
CA CYS A 105 7.57 -2.74 0.72
C CYS A 105 7.31 -4.00 1.56
N LEU A 106 7.13 -5.18 0.96
CA LEU A 106 7.04 -6.46 1.69
C LEU A 106 8.35 -6.81 2.43
N SER A 107 9.47 -6.21 2.04
CA SER A 107 10.77 -6.38 2.71
C SER A 107 11.00 -5.41 3.88
N SER A 108 10.02 -4.55 4.18
CA SER A 108 10.12 -3.59 5.28
C SER A 108 10.27 -4.29 6.64
N ARG A 109 10.99 -3.64 7.55
CA ARG A 109 11.10 -4.07 8.96
C ARG A 109 9.88 -3.67 9.79
N ARG A 110 9.00 -2.81 9.25
CA ARG A 110 7.83 -2.32 9.96
C ARG A 110 6.60 -3.15 9.60
N GLU A 111 6.01 -3.79 10.60
CA GLU A 111 4.84 -4.64 10.40
C GLU A 111 3.69 -3.87 9.70
N GLU A 112 3.41 -2.63 10.09
CA GLU A 112 2.33 -1.84 9.48
C GLU A 112 2.56 -1.62 7.98
N THR A 113 3.79 -1.31 7.55
CA THR A 113 4.13 -1.18 6.13
C THR A 113 3.88 -2.49 5.38
N VAL A 114 4.27 -3.63 5.95
CA VAL A 114 4.07 -4.95 5.33
C VAL A 114 2.58 -5.28 5.25
N LEU A 115 1.80 -5.03 6.30
CA LEU A 115 0.36 -5.26 6.31
C LEU A 115 -0.38 -4.41 5.28
N SER A 116 -0.03 -3.11 5.18
CA SER A 116 -0.57 -2.22 4.17
C SER A 116 -0.17 -2.66 2.76
N ALA A 117 1.06 -3.15 2.56
CA ALA A 117 1.50 -3.66 1.27
C ALA A 117 0.72 -4.91 0.83
N ILE A 118 0.54 -5.90 1.73
CA ILE A 118 -0.25 -7.10 1.43
C ILE A 118 -1.69 -6.72 1.07
N THR A 119 -2.32 -5.88 1.89
CA THR A 119 -3.71 -5.43 1.67
C THR A 119 -3.84 -4.68 0.35
N THR A 120 -2.87 -3.82 0.02
CA THR A 120 -2.85 -3.09 -1.24
C THR A 120 -2.75 -4.07 -2.42
N LEU A 121 -1.85 -5.06 -2.39
CA LEU A 121 -1.76 -6.08 -3.44
C LEU A 121 -3.09 -6.85 -3.61
N MET A 122 -3.79 -7.17 -2.53
CA MET A 122 -5.12 -7.78 -2.61
C MET A 122 -6.11 -6.87 -3.34
N ASN A 123 -6.17 -5.59 -2.98
CA ASN A 123 -7.07 -4.61 -3.61
C ASN A 123 -6.74 -4.34 -5.08
N LEU A 124 -5.45 -4.41 -5.44
CA LEU A 124 -4.94 -4.28 -6.81
C LEU A 124 -5.17 -5.55 -7.64
N THR A 125 -5.65 -6.66 -7.06
CA THR A 125 -5.85 -7.92 -7.79
C THR A 125 -7.06 -7.82 -8.72
N THR A 126 -6.77 -7.70 -10.02
CA THR A 126 -7.73 -7.68 -11.12
C THR A 126 -7.39 -8.80 -12.11
N PRO A 127 -8.27 -9.16 -13.06
CA PRO A 127 -7.92 -10.14 -14.09
C PRO A 127 -6.63 -9.81 -14.85
N SER A 128 -6.32 -8.53 -15.06
CA SER A 128 -5.11 -8.08 -15.78
C SER A 128 -3.84 -8.04 -14.92
N SER A 129 -3.95 -7.81 -13.61
CA SER A 129 -2.79 -7.70 -12.70
C SER A 129 -2.49 -8.98 -11.93
N ARG A 130 -3.42 -9.95 -11.89
CA ARG A 130 -3.31 -11.15 -11.06
C ARG A 130 -2.03 -11.94 -11.29
N SER A 131 -1.58 -12.10 -12.55
CA SER A 131 -0.36 -12.86 -12.84
C SER A 131 0.90 -12.21 -12.26
N GLU A 132 0.94 -10.88 -12.19
CA GLU A 132 2.07 -10.15 -11.60
C GLU A 132 2.02 -10.22 -10.06
N ILE A 133 0.82 -10.04 -9.48
CA ILE A 133 0.60 -10.08 -8.03
C ILE A 133 0.79 -11.49 -7.44
N THR A 134 0.57 -12.53 -8.24
CA THR A 134 0.76 -13.94 -7.84
C THR A 134 2.06 -14.55 -8.38
N ASP A 135 3.04 -13.70 -8.71
CA ASP A 135 4.38 -14.18 -9.06
C ASP A 135 5.02 -14.98 -7.90
N ALA A 136 5.91 -15.90 -8.26
CA ALA A 136 6.58 -16.79 -7.31
C ALA A 136 7.22 -16.03 -6.13
N ALA A 137 7.87 -14.89 -6.36
CA ALA A 137 8.52 -14.14 -5.29
C ALA A 137 7.51 -13.66 -4.23
N ILE A 138 6.35 -13.16 -4.66
CA ILE A 138 5.29 -12.70 -3.75
C ILE A 138 4.69 -13.90 -3.01
N LEU A 139 4.43 -15.02 -3.70
CA LEU A 139 3.92 -16.23 -3.06
C LEU A 139 4.88 -16.76 -1.97
N GLN A 140 6.20 -16.72 -2.21
CA GLN A 140 7.18 -17.10 -1.19
C GLN A 140 7.13 -16.18 0.03
N CYS A 141 6.96 -14.87 -0.17
CA CYS A 141 6.75 -13.92 0.93
C CYS A 141 5.49 -14.27 1.73
N MET A 142 4.36 -14.52 1.07
CA MET A 142 3.10 -14.84 1.75
C MET A 142 3.16 -16.17 2.51
N LEU A 143 3.78 -17.21 1.93
CA LEU A 143 3.99 -18.48 2.62
C LEU A 143 4.84 -18.28 3.87
N ARG A 144 5.93 -17.51 3.78
CA ARG A 144 6.76 -17.17 4.93
C ARG A 144 5.96 -16.38 5.99
N PHE A 145 5.19 -15.38 5.59
CA PHE A 145 4.36 -14.58 6.49
C PHE A 145 3.26 -15.40 7.16
N SER A 146 2.71 -16.42 6.48
CA SER A 146 1.75 -17.38 7.08
C SER A 146 2.34 -18.23 8.21
N LEU A 147 3.67 -18.22 8.38
CA LEU A 147 4.38 -18.87 9.49
C LEU A 147 4.84 -17.87 10.57
N SER A 148 4.52 -16.57 10.43
CA SER A 148 4.88 -15.54 11.41
C SER A 148 4.20 -15.76 12.76
N GLU A 149 4.89 -15.38 13.84
CA GLU A 149 4.32 -15.36 15.20
C GLU A 149 3.22 -14.31 15.30
N SER A 150 3.36 -13.17 14.60
CA SER A 150 2.35 -12.11 14.50
C SER A 150 1.04 -12.65 13.93
N PRO A 151 -0.06 -12.67 14.72
CA PRO A 151 -1.34 -13.16 14.23
C PRO A 151 -1.91 -12.31 13.09
N ARG A 152 -1.63 -11.01 13.08
CA ARG A 152 -2.10 -10.09 12.03
C ARG A 152 -1.47 -10.46 10.70
N LEU A 153 -0.14 -10.54 10.68
CA LEU A 153 0.61 -10.86 9.47
C LEU A 153 0.31 -12.28 8.98
N ARG A 154 0.28 -13.26 9.89
CA ARG A 154 -0.07 -14.65 9.56
C ARG A 154 -1.45 -14.78 8.93
N ASN A 155 -2.46 -14.19 9.56
CA ASN A 155 -3.83 -14.31 9.08
C ASN A 155 -4.00 -13.57 7.75
N LEU A 156 -3.43 -12.38 7.60
CA LEU A 156 -3.54 -11.61 6.36
C LEU A 156 -2.86 -12.31 5.19
N ALA A 157 -1.69 -12.89 5.40
CA ALA A 157 -1.00 -13.68 4.37
C ALA A 157 -1.79 -14.93 3.98
N ALA A 158 -2.43 -15.61 4.95
CA ALA A 158 -3.30 -16.75 4.66
C ALA A 158 -4.52 -16.34 3.81
N VAL A 159 -5.14 -15.19 4.09
CA VAL A 159 -6.24 -14.65 3.28
C VAL A 159 -5.75 -14.30 1.87
N PHE A 160 -4.57 -13.69 1.73
CA PHE A 160 -3.98 -13.43 0.41
C PHE A 160 -3.84 -14.72 -0.41
N LEU A 161 -3.25 -15.77 0.18
CA LEU A 161 -3.05 -17.06 -0.48
C LEU A 161 -4.37 -17.71 -0.88
N GLN A 162 -5.41 -17.54 -0.07
CA GLN A 162 -6.74 -18.09 -0.34
C GLN A 162 -7.52 -17.32 -1.43
N ASP A 163 -7.49 -15.99 -1.39
CA ASP A 163 -8.39 -15.16 -2.21
C ASP A 163 -7.73 -14.69 -3.52
N CYS A 164 -6.41 -14.56 -3.55
CA CYS A 164 -5.68 -14.07 -4.71
C CYS A 164 -5.10 -15.19 -5.58
N CYS A 165 -4.90 -16.39 -5.04
CA CYS A 165 -4.16 -17.47 -5.69
C CYS A 165 -5.04 -18.70 -5.95
N THR A 166 -4.57 -19.57 -6.86
CA THR A 166 -5.13 -20.91 -7.05
C THR A 166 -4.43 -21.94 -6.16
N GLU A 167 -5.10 -23.05 -5.84
CA GLU A 167 -4.50 -24.14 -5.05
C GLU A 167 -3.22 -24.67 -5.70
N GLU A 168 -3.17 -24.76 -7.04
CA GLU A 168 -1.98 -25.19 -7.77
C GLU A 168 -0.80 -24.23 -7.62
N GLN A 169 -1.04 -22.91 -7.66
CA GLN A 169 0.01 -21.90 -7.45
C GLN A 169 0.60 -22.00 -6.05
N VAL A 170 -0.26 -22.14 -5.03
CA VAL A 170 0.17 -22.27 -3.64
C VAL A 170 0.98 -23.55 -3.44
N ALA A 171 0.48 -24.69 -3.92
CA ALA A 171 1.18 -25.98 -3.81
C ALA A 171 2.56 -25.97 -4.51
N GLN A 172 2.67 -25.33 -5.68
CA GLN A 172 3.96 -25.19 -6.37
C GLN A 172 4.95 -24.32 -5.58
N ALA A 173 4.48 -23.21 -5.01
CA ALA A 173 5.30 -22.34 -4.19
C ALA A 173 5.76 -23.04 -2.90
N GLU A 174 4.89 -23.81 -2.25
CA GLU A 174 5.23 -24.61 -1.05
C GLU A 174 6.33 -25.63 -1.33
N GLN A 175 6.26 -26.34 -2.46
CA GLN A 175 7.29 -27.30 -2.88
C GLN A 175 8.64 -26.62 -3.10
N GLN A 176 8.65 -25.43 -3.70
CA GLN A 176 9.86 -24.64 -3.90
C GLN A 176 10.45 -24.16 -2.56
N MET A 177 9.60 -23.73 -1.63
CA MET A 177 10.02 -23.29 -0.28
C MET A 177 10.67 -24.43 0.51
N GLN A 178 10.08 -25.62 0.47
CA GLN A 178 10.63 -26.82 1.13
C GLN A 178 11.95 -27.26 0.50
N GLY A 179 12.11 -27.11 -0.82
CA GLY A 179 13.37 -27.34 -1.51
C GLY A 179 14.46 -26.31 -1.19
N GLN A 180 14.08 -25.07 -0.87
CA GLN A 180 14.96 -23.96 -0.54
C GLN A 180 15.28 -23.83 0.96
N GLN A 181 14.54 -24.46 1.87
CA GLN A 181 14.92 -24.53 3.29
C GLN A 181 16.26 -25.27 3.53
N ALA A 182 16.88 -25.84 2.49
CA ALA A 182 18.28 -26.27 2.50
C ALA A 182 19.30 -25.14 2.26
N ALA A 183 18.87 -23.93 1.86
CA ALA A 183 19.75 -22.82 1.49
C ALA A 183 19.08 -21.42 1.68
N VAL A 184 19.63 -20.63 2.60
CA VAL A 184 19.57 -19.16 2.73
C VAL A 184 18.54 -18.57 3.71
N GLY A 185 19.09 -17.95 4.76
CA GLY A 185 18.40 -17.13 5.75
C GLY A 185 18.26 -15.68 5.32
N ILE A 186 17.02 -15.27 5.07
CA ILE A 186 16.58 -13.88 5.16
C ILE A 186 16.04 -13.68 6.59
N PRO A 187 16.36 -12.61 7.32
CA PRO A 187 15.86 -12.37 8.69
C PRO A 187 14.37 -11.97 8.69
N LEU A 188 13.67 -12.28 9.78
CA LEU A 188 12.31 -11.79 10.05
C LEU A 188 12.38 -10.35 10.62
N PRO A 189 11.30 -9.55 10.50
CA PRO A 189 11.18 -8.28 11.22
C PRO A 189 11.30 -8.49 12.73
N GLU A 190 11.88 -7.52 13.44
CA GLU A 190 11.99 -7.54 14.91
C GLU A 190 10.72 -6.95 15.54
N ASP A 191 10.35 -7.49 16.71
CA ASP A 191 9.15 -7.14 17.50
C ASP A 191 9.06 -5.66 17.92
#